data_AF-A0A9C9X2G8-F1
#
_entry.id   AF-A0A9C9X2G8-F1
#
_cell.length_a   1.000
_cell.length_b   1.000
_cell.length_c   1.000
_cell.angle_alpha   90.00
_cell.angle_beta   90.00
_cell.angle_gamma   90.00
#
_symmetry.space_group_name_H-M   'P 1'
#
loop_
_entity.id
_entity.type
_entity.pdbx_description
1 polymer ?
#
loop_
_entity_poly.entity_id
_entity_poly.type
_entity_poly.pdbx_seq_one_letter_code
_entity_poly.pdbx_strand_id
1 'polypeptide(L)'
;MCMRIFANLFTRSPFLPLQAHMEEVTKCVHKMDELYEAYIAGDSEKMEILAEEVFTLEHEADLTKNEIRNNLPKGMFLAINRASLLEILALQDTIADKSEDIAVLMTLKKLKPIK
;
A
#
# COMPACT_ATOMS: atom_id res chain seq x y z
N MET A 1 14.12 -18.78 -0.90
CA MET A 1 15.39 -18.09 -0.54
C MET A 1 15.16 -16.72 0.14
N CYS A 2 13.93 -16.16 0.18
CA CYS A 2 13.65 -14.82 0.73
C CYS A 2 13.66 -14.66 2.26
N MET A 3 13.50 -15.74 3.04
CA MET A 3 13.33 -15.62 4.52
C MET A 3 14.55 -15.07 5.28
N ARG A 4 15.74 -15.02 4.65
CA ARG A 4 16.97 -14.49 5.27
C ARG A 4 17.17 -12.97 5.12
N ILE A 5 16.45 -12.32 4.21
CA ILE A 5 16.73 -10.91 3.86
C ILE A 5 16.15 -9.97 4.93
N PHE A 6 14.89 -10.16 5.32
CA PHE A 6 14.22 -9.30 6.30
C PHE A 6 14.77 -9.44 7.72
N ALA A 7 15.10 -10.66 8.16
CA ALA A 7 15.71 -10.87 9.48
C ALA A 7 17.04 -10.09 9.66
N ASN A 8 17.83 -9.95 8.58
CA ASN A 8 19.07 -9.16 8.59
C ASN A 8 18.84 -7.64 8.42
N LEU A 9 17.66 -7.22 7.97
CA LEU A 9 17.30 -5.80 7.87
C LEU A 9 16.92 -5.23 9.23
N PHE A 10 16.15 -5.97 10.04
CA PHE A 10 15.75 -5.55 11.39
C PHE A 10 16.94 -5.40 12.35
N THR A 11 18.04 -6.12 12.16
CA THR A 11 19.27 -5.94 12.94
C THR A 11 20.02 -4.66 12.62
N ARG A 12 19.78 -4.06 11.43
CA ARG A 12 20.34 -2.76 11.05
C ARG A 12 19.41 -1.60 11.42
N SER A 13 18.11 -1.74 11.17
CA SER A 13 17.09 -0.76 11.56
C SER A 13 15.69 -1.37 11.58
N PRO A 14 14.88 -1.13 12.63
CA PRO A 14 13.51 -1.61 12.69
C PRO A 14 12.55 -0.89 11.73
N PHE A 15 13.00 0.19 11.07
CA PHE A 15 12.18 1.02 10.19
C PHE A 15 12.36 0.72 8.70
N LEU A 16 13.47 0.10 8.28
CA LEU A 16 13.72 -0.17 6.86
C LEU A 16 12.58 -0.98 6.20
N PRO A 17 12.01 -2.01 6.85
CA PRO A 17 10.89 -2.72 6.27
C PRO A 17 9.62 -1.86 6.16
N LEU A 18 9.36 -0.98 7.14
CA LEU A 18 8.25 -0.01 7.06
C LEU A 18 8.44 1.02 5.95
N GLN A 19 9.69 1.37 5.62
CA GLN A 19 9.99 2.24 4.48
C GLN A 19 9.71 1.52 3.16
N ALA A 20 10.16 0.28 3.02
CA ALA A 20 9.89 -0.53 1.83
C ALA A 20 8.37 -0.69 1.58
N HIS A 21 7.60 -0.98 2.62
CA HIS A 21 6.14 -1.03 2.52
C HIS A 21 5.55 0.34 2.11
N MET A 22 6.02 1.44 2.70
CA MET A 22 5.52 2.77 2.34
C MET A 22 5.84 3.16 0.89
N GLU A 23 6.97 2.71 0.35
CA GLU A 23 7.32 2.91 -1.07
C GLU A 23 6.30 2.24 -2.00
N GLU A 24 5.79 1.06 -1.64
CA GLU A 24 4.74 0.37 -2.39
C GLU A 24 3.38 1.06 -2.23
N VAL A 25 3.00 1.42 -1.00
CA VAL A 25 1.78 2.22 -0.72
C VAL A 25 1.75 3.52 -1.54
N THR A 26 2.90 4.17 -1.68
CA THR A 26 3.01 5.41 -2.45
C THR A 26 2.68 5.22 -3.94
N LYS A 27 2.94 4.04 -4.51
CA LYS A 27 2.54 3.73 -5.90
C LYS A 27 1.02 3.72 -6.06
N CYS A 28 0.29 3.18 -5.08
CA CYS A 28 -1.18 3.20 -5.05
C CYS A 28 -1.70 4.63 -5.02
N VAL A 29 -1.11 5.48 -4.18
CA VAL A 29 -1.51 6.89 -4.04
C VAL A 29 -1.24 7.67 -5.34
N HIS A 30 -0.09 7.48 -5.99
CA HIS A 30 0.23 8.18 -7.23
C HIS A 30 -0.73 7.85 -8.38
N LYS A 31 -1.36 6.67 -8.38
CA LYS A 31 -2.39 6.33 -9.36
C LYS A 31 -3.67 7.16 -9.22
N MET A 32 -3.90 7.78 -8.06
CA MET A 32 -5.07 8.64 -7.84
C MET A 32 -5.04 9.88 -8.74
N ASP A 33 -3.85 10.41 -9.04
CA ASP A 33 -3.72 11.54 -9.98
C ASP A 33 -4.17 11.12 -11.38
N GLU A 34 -3.70 9.96 -11.87
CA GLU A 34 -4.08 9.43 -13.19
C GLU A 34 -5.58 9.09 -13.26
N LEU A 35 -6.13 8.55 -12.18
CA LEU A 35 -7.55 8.20 -12.06
C LEU A 35 -8.43 9.46 -12.09
N TYR A 36 -8.01 10.52 -11.40
CA TYR A 36 -8.70 11.80 -11.39
C TYR A 36 -8.70 12.45 -12.78
N GLU A 37 -7.57 12.43 -13.49
CA GLU A 37 -7.48 12.93 -14.86
C GLU A 37 -8.40 12.15 -15.82
N ALA A 38 -8.43 10.81 -15.72
CA ALA A 38 -9.34 9.98 -16.50
C ALA A 38 -10.82 10.29 -16.19
N TYR A 39 -11.14 10.54 -14.92
CA TYR A 39 -12.47 10.97 -14.49
C TYR A 39 -12.88 12.30 -15.10
N ILE A 40 -12.01 13.32 -15.09
CA ILE A 40 -12.31 14.63 -15.70
C ILE A 40 -12.51 14.51 -17.21
N ALA A 41 -11.72 13.65 -17.88
CA ALA A 41 -11.86 13.36 -19.30
C ALA A 41 -13.14 12.55 -19.65
N GLY A 42 -13.81 11.97 -18.65
CA GLY A 42 -14.96 11.07 -18.86
C GLY A 42 -14.56 9.71 -19.46
N ASP A 43 -13.29 9.33 -19.34
CA ASP A 43 -12.73 8.11 -19.92
C ASP A 43 -12.94 6.92 -18.98
N SER A 44 -14.13 6.32 -19.04
CA SER A 44 -14.50 5.20 -18.17
C SER A 44 -13.66 3.94 -18.40
N GLU A 45 -13.20 3.70 -19.63
CA GLU A 45 -12.36 2.53 -19.95
C GLU A 45 -10.98 2.66 -19.29
N LYS A 46 -10.37 3.84 -19.39
CA LYS A 46 -9.10 4.11 -18.68
C LYS A 46 -9.27 4.02 -17.16
N MET A 47 -10.40 4.46 -16.61
CA MET A 47 -10.67 4.32 -15.18
C MET A 47 -10.76 2.85 -14.72
N GLU A 48 -11.37 1.98 -15.53
CA GLU A 48 -11.43 0.53 -15.24
C GLU A 48 -10.03 -0.10 -15.24
N ILE A 49 -9.19 0.24 -16.23
CA ILE A 49 -7.79 -0.21 -16.30
C ILE A 49 -7.00 0.27 -15.08
N LEU A 50 -7.10 1.55 -14.74
CA LEU A 50 -6.40 2.12 -13.58
C LEU A 50 -6.85 1.49 -12.26
N ALA A 51 -8.13 1.13 -12.12
CA ALA A 51 -8.61 0.43 -10.94
C ALA A 51 -8.01 -0.97 -10.79
N GLU A 52 -7.86 -1.72 -11.88
CA GLU A 52 -7.17 -3.02 -11.88
C GLU A 52 -5.66 -2.89 -11.55
N GLU A 53 -5.02 -1.84 -12.06
CA GLU A 53 -3.63 -1.53 -11.70
C GLU A 53 -3.49 -1.22 -10.21
N VAL A 54 -4.37 -0.41 -9.63
CA VAL A 54 -4.36 -0.10 -8.19
C VAL A 54 -4.61 -1.35 -7.35
N PHE A 55 -5.56 -2.21 -7.74
CA PHE A 55 -5.77 -3.51 -7.09
C PHE A 55 -4.49 -4.35 -7.05
N THR A 56 -3.76 -4.38 -8.16
CA THR A 56 -2.49 -5.13 -8.23
C THR A 56 -1.42 -4.55 -7.32
N LEU A 57 -1.30 -3.21 -7.27
CA LEU A 57 -0.33 -2.52 -6.41
C LEU A 57 -0.67 -2.65 -4.91
N GLU A 58 -1.95 -2.60 -4.55
CA GLU A 58 -2.41 -2.87 -3.18
C GLU A 58 -2.02 -4.30 -2.78
N HIS A 59 -2.26 -5.27 -3.66
CA HIS A 59 -1.93 -6.66 -3.38
C HIS A 59 -0.42 -6.86 -3.14
N GLU A 60 0.44 -6.19 -3.91
CA GLU A 60 1.89 -6.17 -3.66
C GLU A 60 2.22 -5.59 -2.27
N ALA A 61 1.57 -4.48 -1.88
CA ALA A 61 1.77 -3.87 -0.58
C ALA A 61 1.32 -4.80 0.57
N ASP A 62 0.17 -5.48 0.45
CA ASP A 62 -0.30 -6.43 1.48
C ASP A 62 0.65 -7.63 1.62
N LEU A 63 1.23 -8.12 0.52
CA LEU A 63 2.27 -9.14 0.57
C LEU A 63 3.47 -8.68 1.41
N THR A 64 3.98 -7.47 1.17
CA THR A 64 5.09 -6.90 1.95
C THR A 64 4.71 -6.69 3.41
N LYS A 65 3.50 -6.20 3.72
CA LYS A 65 2.96 -6.10 5.08
C LYS A 65 2.95 -7.45 5.77
N ASN A 66 2.49 -8.50 5.10
CA ASN A 66 2.46 -9.85 5.65
C ASN A 66 3.88 -10.37 5.91
N GLU A 67 4.83 -10.12 5.00
CA GLU A 67 6.24 -10.45 5.22
C GLU A 67 6.82 -9.72 6.44
N ILE A 68 6.54 -8.43 6.62
CA ILE A 68 6.97 -7.66 7.79
C ILE A 68 6.39 -8.26 9.07
N ARG A 69 5.08 -8.52 9.12
CA ARG A 69 4.40 -9.10 10.30
C ARG A 69 5.00 -10.45 10.71
N ASN A 70 5.31 -11.28 9.72
CA ASN A 70 5.85 -12.62 9.91
C ASN A 70 7.30 -12.62 10.39
N ASN A 71 8.09 -11.63 9.95
CA ASN A 71 9.52 -11.54 10.26
C ASN A 71 9.85 -10.58 11.43
N LEU A 72 8.87 -9.83 11.94
CA LEU A 72 9.08 -8.91 13.06
C LEU A 72 9.35 -9.68 14.37
N PRO A 73 10.53 -9.51 15.02
CA PRO A 73 10.91 -10.25 16.21
C PRO A 73 9.94 -10.06 17.39
N LYS A 74 9.70 -11.11 18.18
CA LYS A 74 8.70 -11.15 19.27
C LYS A 74 9.27 -10.89 20.69
N GLY A 75 10.51 -10.41 20.86
CA GLY A 75 11.24 -10.44 22.15
C GLY A 75 11.97 -9.15 22.59
N MET A 76 12.58 -9.21 23.79
CA MET A 76 13.14 -8.13 24.64
C MET A 76 14.30 -7.29 24.05
N PHE A 77 14.75 -7.55 22.81
CA PHE A 77 15.92 -6.89 22.21
C PHE A 77 15.58 -5.89 21.09
N LEU A 78 14.31 -5.49 20.97
CA LEU A 78 13.92 -4.44 20.01
C LEU A 78 14.05 -3.06 20.68
N ALA A 79 14.78 -2.15 20.04
CA ALA A 79 14.95 -0.78 20.53
C ALA A 79 13.62 0.01 20.63
N ILE A 80 12.55 -0.50 20.00
CA ILE A 80 11.23 0.12 19.91
C ILE A 80 10.17 -0.94 20.19
N ASN A 81 9.04 -0.54 20.77
CA ASN A 81 7.93 -1.43 21.01
C ASN A 81 7.40 -2.02 19.69
N ARG A 82 7.33 -3.36 19.61
CA ARG A 82 6.77 -4.11 18.48
C ARG A 82 5.35 -3.65 18.11
N ALA A 83 4.52 -3.36 19.11
CA ALA A 83 3.14 -2.91 18.90
C ALA A 83 3.11 -1.59 18.12
N SER A 84 3.99 -0.64 18.44
CA SER A 84 4.08 0.65 17.75
C SER A 84 4.50 0.48 16.28
N LEU A 85 5.41 -0.45 15.98
CA LEU A 85 5.79 -0.73 14.59
C LEU A 85 4.63 -1.34 13.80
N LEU A 86 3.86 -2.23 14.42
CA LEU A 86 2.67 -2.81 13.80
C LEU A 86 1.54 -1.79 13.61
N GLU A 87 1.41 -0.84 14.54
CA GLU A 87 0.47 0.28 14.41
C GLU A 87 0.84 1.15 13.21
N ILE A 88 2.12 1.51 13.06
CA ILE A 88 2.59 2.26 11.88
C ILE A 88 2.29 1.47 10.60
N LEU A 89 2.61 0.17 10.57
CA LEU A 89 2.34 -0.68 9.41
C LEU A 89 0.86 -0.69 9.04
N ALA A 90 -0.04 -0.82 10.04
CA ALA A 90 -1.49 -0.80 9.81
C ALA A 90 -2.00 0.56 9.30
N LEU A 91 -1.40 1.66 9.76
CA LEU A 91 -1.72 3.00 9.24
C LEU A 91 -1.29 3.16 7.78
N GLN A 92 -0.12 2.63 7.40
CA GLN A 92 0.35 2.65 6.01
C GLN A 92 -0.57 1.83 5.10
N ASP A 93 -0.95 0.63 5.55
CA ASP A 93 -1.85 -0.28 4.85
C ASP A 93 -3.21 0.38 4.54
N THR A 94 -3.78 1.05 5.53
CA THR A 94 -5.04 1.80 5.37
C THR A 94 -4.96 2.84 4.23
N ILE A 95 -3.79 3.39 3.90
CA ILE A 95 -3.64 4.34 2.78
C ILE A 95 -3.78 3.63 1.43
N ALA A 96 -3.19 2.43 1.29
CA ALA A 96 -3.32 1.63 0.07
C ALA A 96 -4.77 1.16 -0.10
N ASP A 97 -5.38 0.60 0.95
CA ASP A 97 -6.80 0.19 0.96
C ASP A 97 -7.71 1.34 0.51
N LYS A 98 -7.47 2.56 1.02
CA LYS A 98 -8.29 3.73 0.66
C LYS A 98 -8.11 4.13 -0.79
N SER A 99 -6.92 3.94 -1.35
CA SER A 99 -6.65 4.22 -2.77
C SER A 99 -7.38 3.22 -3.67
N GLU A 100 -7.36 1.94 -3.29
CA GLU A 100 -8.13 0.88 -3.97
C GLU A 100 -9.64 1.12 -3.88
N ASP A 101 -10.15 1.39 -2.66
CA ASP A 101 -11.56 1.72 -2.42
C ASP A 101 -12.03 2.85 -3.35
N ILE A 102 -11.25 3.94 -3.46
CA ILE A 102 -11.57 5.07 -4.33
C ILE A 102 -11.61 4.62 -5.79
N ALA A 103 -10.59 3.87 -6.24
CA ALA A 103 -10.53 3.39 -7.62
C ALA A 103 -11.73 2.51 -8.00
N VAL A 104 -12.07 1.55 -7.14
CA VAL A 104 -13.23 0.68 -7.34
C VAL A 104 -14.53 1.49 -7.31
N LEU A 105 -14.73 2.36 -6.31
CA LEU A 105 -15.96 3.16 -6.21
C LEU A 105 -16.19 4.03 -7.44
N MET A 106 -15.12 4.53 -8.07
CA MET A 106 -15.20 5.34 -9.28
C MET A 106 -15.58 4.55 -10.54
N THR A 107 -15.43 3.22 -10.56
CA THR A 107 -15.87 2.37 -11.69
C THR A 107 -17.30 1.85 -11.52
N LEU A 108 -17.79 1.70 -10.28
CA LEU A 108 -19.13 1.15 -10.01
C LEU A 108 -20.29 1.93 -10.64
N LYS A 109 -20.10 3.24 -10.88
CA LYS A 109 -21.09 4.08 -11.53
C LYS A 109 -20.39 5.05 -12.45
N LYS A 110 -20.93 5.24 -13.66
CA LYS A 110 -20.51 6.35 -14.53
C LYS A 110 -20.78 7.68 -13.85
N LEU A 111 -19.75 8.21 -13.21
CA LEU A 111 -19.76 9.51 -12.57
C LEU A 111 -19.73 10.56 -13.69
N LYS A 112 -20.63 11.55 -13.62
CA LYS A 112 -20.50 12.71 -14.49
C LYS A 112 -19.35 13.57 -13.93
N PRO A 113 -18.41 14.02 -14.77
CA PRO A 113 -17.37 14.95 -14.34
C PRO A 113 -18.01 16.18 -13.69
N ILE A 114 -17.56 16.54 -12.48
CA ILE A 114 -17.95 17.81 -11.86
C ILE A 114 -17.19 18.91 -12.61
N LYS A 115 -17.93 19.85 -13.19
CA LYS A 115 -17.38 21.04 -13.86
C LYS A 115 -16.92 22.08 -12.86
#